data_AF-A0AAN8JQD2-F1
#
_entry.id   AF-A0AAN8JQD2-F1
#
_cell.length_a   1.000
_cell.length_b   1.000
_cell.length_c   1.000
_cell.angle_alpha   90.00
_cell.angle_beta   90.00
_cell.angle_gamma   90.00
#
_symmetry.space_group_name_H-M   'P 1'
#
loop_
_entity.id
_entity.type
_entity.pdbx_description
1 polymer ?
#
loop_
_entity_poly.entity_id
_entity_poly.type
_entity_poly.pdbx_seq_one_letter_code
_entity_poly.pdbx_strand_id
1 'polypeptide(L)'
;MQRIRSKSTSSTKPEIFLIGEQLRFEMGAQGLIGNRRYHLRTYKSCFVGQEVVDWLLKSRHIHSREAAVTAMRILQENHIVHHVCDDHLFKDEKLFYRFRRDDNTYSIDRDLRSFYTGLRVYQKIRNRSDIMKDYNDSGRLYRDAFTGYNFVNWMMENEETYSRDQSVKEGRELLESEIIKHVTDDYHFRDGQYRYQFCLDFNQAYLLSDIFLLKRNNNRSYSSCSSSNNISVYSDITLVRPRQESITQSSNGSPDQHDSLQFSQSSESSETCSEPDSNGMLEPKSVLVRQVSVSELEEPNAPYKRQKIKILSDGIGYGFVIRGDGPTYVQTLDPNGPAAAAGIRVRQYIYSVNGEKVINKNHKMVGKLIQEQTSLSLVVLSHYKER
;
A
#
# COMPACT_ATOMS: atom_id res chain seq x y z
N MET A 1 2.91 32.89 -15.93
CA MET A 1 1.80 33.00 -14.96
C MET A 1 1.00 31.71 -15.01
N GLN A 2 1.04 30.88 -13.97
CA GLN A 2 0.13 29.74 -13.85
C GLN A 2 -0.63 29.91 -12.54
N ARG A 3 -1.88 30.38 -12.66
CA ARG A 3 -2.88 30.28 -11.59
C ARG A 3 -3.26 28.81 -11.45
N ILE A 4 -3.48 28.37 -10.21
CA ILE A 4 -3.98 27.02 -9.92
C ILE A 4 -5.37 26.88 -10.55
N ARG A 5 -5.47 26.19 -11.69
CA ARG A 5 -6.75 25.78 -12.31
C ARG A 5 -6.69 24.30 -12.66
N SER A 6 -7.27 23.47 -11.81
CA SER A 6 -8.44 22.62 -12.07
C SER A 6 -8.45 21.48 -11.05
N LYS A 7 -9.40 21.52 -10.11
CA LYS A 7 -9.72 20.39 -9.22
C LYS A 7 -10.28 19.25 -10.07
N SER A 8 -9.45 18.25 -10.35
CA SER A 8 -9.81 16.92 -10.82
C SER A 8 -8.58 16.05 -10.53
N THR A 9 -8.52 15.33 -9.43
CA THR A 9 -9.10 14.00 -9.24
C THR A 9 -9.42 13.77 -7.75
N SER A 10 -10.10 12.67 -7.43
CA SER A 10 -10.34 12.19 -6.06
C SER A 10 -9.02 11.96 -5.30
N SER A 11 -8.37 13.04 -4.83
CA SER A 11 -7.17 12.95 -4.00
C SER A 11 -7.55 12.37 -2.65
N THR A 12 -6.89 11.29 -2.27
CA THR A 12 -7.03 10.70 -0.94
C THR A 12 -6.65 11.74 0.10
N LYS A 13 -7.56 12.02 1.03
CA LYS A 13 -7.31 12.95 2.13
C LYS A 13 -6.09 12.48 2.94
N PRO A 14 -5.11 13.35 3.18
CA PRO A 14 -3.88 12.93 3.83
C PRO A 14 -4.08 12.52 5.31
N GLU A 15 -5.20 12.90 5.92
CA GLU A 15 -5.63 12.42 7.23
C GLU A 15 -5.85 10.90 7.23
N ILE A 16 -6.27 10.31 6.11
CA ILE A 16 -6.45 8.85 5.98
C ILE A 16 -5.09 8.14 6.10
N PHE A 17 -4.04 8.70 5.50
CA PHE A 17 -2.67 8.18 5.65
C PHE A 17 -2.18 8.31 7.10
N LEU A 18 -2.52 9.41 7.78
CA LEU A 18 -2.18 9.62 9.19
C LEU A 18 -2.88 8.61 10.11
N ILE A 19 -4.16 8.35 9.90
CA ILE A 19 -4.90 7.28 10.59
C ILE A 19 -4.20 5.94 10.39
N GLY A 20 -3.84 5.63 9.15
CA GLY A 20 -3.11 4.40 8.79
C GLY A 20 -1.77 4.25 9.52
N GLU A 21 -0.99 5.33 9.59
CA GLU A 21 0.31 5.31 10.26
C GLU A 21 0.19 5.20 11.78
N GLN A 22 -0.77 5.90 12.40
CA GLN A 22 -1.05 5.78 13.84
C GLN A 22 -1.49 4.36 14.19
N LEU A 23 -2.42 3.80 13.39
CA LEU A 23 -2.87 2.43 13.54
C LEU A 23 -1.70 1.43 13.44
N ARG A 24 -0.80 1.61 12.47
CA ARG A 24 0.40 0.78 12.31
C ARG A 24 1.28 0.81 13.56
N PHE A 25 1.54 2.01 14.11
CA PHE A 25 2.35 2.17 15.31
C PHE A 25 1.72 1.48 16.52
N GLU A 26 0.42 1.70 16.74
CA GLU A 26 -0.31 1.09 17.86
C GLU A 26 -0.38 -0.44 17.75
N MET A 27 -0.70 -0.97 16.57
CA MET A 27 -0.71 -2.41 16.32
C MET A 27 0.67 -3.05 16.54
N GLY A 28 1.74 -2.34 16.15
CA GLY A 28 3.11 -2.77 16.41
C GLY A 28 3.43 -2.82 17.91
N ALA A 29 3.05 -1.78 18.66
CA ALA A 29 3.24 -1.73 20.11
C ALA A 29 2.46 -2.83 20.87
N GLN A 30 1.34 -3.28 20.30
CA GLN A 30 0.52 -4.37 20.84
C GLN A 30 0.96 -5.77 20.38
N GLY A 31 2.03 -5.88 19.58
CA GLY A 31 2.56 -7.16 19.10
C GLY A 31 1.71 -7.85 18.03
N LEU A 32 0.74 -7.16 17.42
CA LEU A 32 -0.12 -7.72 16.37
C LEU A 32 0.65 -7.87 15.04
N ILE A 33 1.62 -7.00 14.81
CA ILE A 33 2.49 -7.04 13.62
C ILE A 33 3.70 -7.93 13.91
N GLY A 34 3.89 -8.97 13.10
CA GLY A 34 4.96 -9.94 13.31
C GLY A 34 5.19 -10.87 12.12
N ASN A 35 6.25 -11.67 12.21
CA ASN A 35 6.57 -12.67 11.20
C ASN A 35 5.70 -13.92 11.43
N ARG A 36 4.99 -14.37 10.39
CA ARG A 36 4.13 -15.57 10.47
C ARG A 36 4.51 -16.56 9.37
N ARG A 37 4.38 -17.86 9.64
CA ARG A 37 4.72 -18.92 8.69
C ARG A 37 3.45 -19.64 8.23
N TYR A 38 3.29 -19.80 6.92
CA TYR A 38 2.18 -20.53 6.32
C TYR A 38 2.62 -21.21 5.03
N HIS A 39 2.27 -22.49 4.84
CA HIS A 39 2.71 -23.34 3.73
C HIS A 39 4.21 -23.21 3.39
N LEU A 40 5.06 -23.45 4.39
CA LEU A 40 6.53 -23.36 4.30
C LEU A 40 7.09 -21.97 3.92
N ARG A 41 6.25 -20.95 3.79
CA ARG A 41 6.65 -19.57 3.52
C ARG A 41 6.55 -18.71 4.78
N THR A 42 7.56 -17.89 5.02
CA THR A 42 7.55 -16.88 6.09
C THR A 42 7.12 -15.53 5.52
N TYR A 43 6.01 -15.02 6.04
CA TYR A 43 5.49 -13.68 5.78
C TYR A 43 6.01 -12.75 6.87
N LYS A 44 6.94 -11.87 6.50
CA LYS A 44 7.48 -10.87 7.43
C LYS A 44 6.48 -9.73 7.67
N SER A 45 6.56 -9.11 8.85
CA SER A 45 5.85 -7.88 9.21
C SER A 45 4.37 -7.86 8.78
N CYS A 46 3.65 -8.94 9.09
CA CYS A 46 2.24 -9.10 8.73
C CYS A 46 1.36 -9.08 9.98
N PHE A 47 0.05 -8.99 9.79
CA PHE A 47 -0.97 -9.08 10.84
C PHE A 47 -2.15 -9.94 10.34
N VAL A 48 -2.94 -10.49 11.26
CA VAL A 48 -4.11 -11.33 10.94
C VAL A 48 -5.37 -10.48 10.97
N GLY A 49 -6.22 -10.59 9.94
CA GLY A 49 -7.45 -9.79 9.82
C GLY A 49 -8.36 -9.90 11.04
N GLN A 50 -8.68 -11.13 11.46
CA GLN A 50 -9.52 -11.40 12.63
C GLN A 50 -8.94 -10.83 13.94
N GLU A 51 -7.65 -11.05 14.21
CA GLU A 51 -6.99 -10.54 15.42
C GLU A 51 -7.05 -9.01 15.50
N VAL A 52 -6.91 -8.34 14.36
CA VAL A 52 -7.01 -6.88 14.30
C VAL A 52 -8.43 -6.40 14.53
N VAL A 53 -9.45 -7.07 13.98
CA VAL A 53 -10.85 -6.70 14.25
C VAL A 53 -11.16 -6.85 15.74
N ASP A 54 -10.74 -7.94 16.37
CA ASP A 54 -10.92 -8.16 17.81
C ASP A 54 -10.24 -7.06 18.64
N TRP A 55 -9.00 -6.71 18.28
CA TRP A 55 -8.27 -5.64 18.94
C TRP A 55 -8.91 -4.27 18.75
N LEU A 56 -9.38 -3.93 17.54
CA LEU A 56 -10.05 -2.65 17.24
C LEU A 56 -11.30 -2.41 18.10
N LEU A 57 -12.07 -3.46 18.37
CA LEU A 57 -13.22 -3.41 19.27
C LEU A 57 -12.77 -3.23 20.73
N LYS A 58 -11.77 -4.01 21.16
CA LYS A 58 -11.22 -3.95 22.52
C LYS A 58 -10.61 -2.59 22.84
N SER A 59 -9.90 -1.99 21.89
CA SER A 59 -9.26 -0.67 22.03
C SER A 59 -10.21 0.50 21.78
N ARG A 60 -11.49 0.23 21.49
CA ARG A 60 -12.54 1.23 21.20
C ARG A 60 -12.23 2.14 20.00
N HIS A 61 -11.47 1.66 19.03
CA HIS A 61 -11.30 2.37 17.76
C HIS A 61 -12.60 2.37 16.95
N ILE A 62 -13.34 1.26 17.01
CA ILE A 62 -14.58 1.00 16.27
C ILE A 62 -15.55 0.17 17.14
N HIS A 63 -16.86 0.36 16.93
CA HIS A 63 -17.92 -0.26 17.75
C HIS A 63 -18.60 -1.50 17.15
N SER A 64 -18.30 -1.88 15.89
CA SER A 64 -18.86 -3.08 15.25
C SER A 64 -17.84 -3.74 14.32
N ARG A 65 -17.93 -5.06 14.14
CA ARG A 65 -17.04 -5.84 13.26
C ARG A 65 -17.20 -5.41 11.81
N GLU A 66 -18.43 -5.15 11.38
CA GLU A 66 -18.77 -4.70 10.03
C GLU A 66 -18.15 -3.33 9.73
N ALA A 67 -18.24 -2.41 10.69
CA ALA A 67 -17.57 -1.12 10.59
C ALA A 67 -16.05 -1.27 10.55
N ALA A 68 -15.47 -2.21 11.32
CA ALA A 68 -14.03 -2.46 11.32
C ALA A 68 -13.53 -2.97 9.97
N VAL A 69 -14.24 -3.95 9.39
CA VAL A 69 -13.96 -4.45 8.04
C VAL A 69 -14.07 -3.33 7.02
N THR A 70 -15.10 -2.49 7.11
CA THR A 70 -15.29 -1.37 6.17
C THR A 70 -14.15 -0.35 6.27
N ALA A 71 -13.74 0.04 7.48
CA ALA A 71 -12.64 0.98 7.68
C ALA A 71 -11.31 0.42 7.18
N MET A 72 -11.02 -0.86 7.46
CA MET A 72 -9.81 -1.53 6.97
C MET A 72 -9.80 -1.70 5.45
N ARG A 73 -10.97 -1.90 4.82
CA ARG A 73 -11.10 -1.86 3.35
C ARG A 73 -10.80 -0.49 2.79
N ILE A 74 -11.23 0.59 3.44
CA ILE A 74 -10.86 1.95 3.03
C ILE A 74 -9.34 2.13 3.10
N LEU A 75 -8.67 1.66 4.16
CA LEU A 75 -7.21 1.69 4.22
C LEU A 75 -6.56 0.87 3.08
N GLN A 76 -7.18 -0.24 2.68
CA GLN A 76 -6.71 -1.06 1.57
C GLN A 76 -6.89 -0.39 0.21
N GLU A 77 -8.06 0.22 -0.03
CA GLU A 77 -8.37 1.00 -1.23
C GLU A 77 -7.39 2.17 -1.41
N ASN A 78 -6.95 2.77 -0.30
CA ASN A 78 -5.95 3.85 -0.29
C ASN A 78 -4.50 3.35 -0.22
N HIS A 79 -4.26 2.06 -0.51
CA HIS A 79 -2.94 1.46 -0.57
C HIS A 79 -2.12 1.57 0.72
N ILE A 80 -2.74 1.72 1.89
CA ILE A 80 -2.05 1.76 3.18
C ILE A 80 -1.77 0.33 3.67
N VAL A 81 -2.75 -0.55 3.52
CA VAL A 81 -2.67 -1.98 3.85
C VAL A 81 -2.97 -2.83 2.62
N HIS A 82 -2.51 -4.07 2.61
CA HIS A 82 -2.86 -5.02 1.55
C HIS A 82 -2.80 -6.46 2.06
N HIS A 83 -3.50 -7.36 1.38
CA HIS A 83 -3.34 -8.80 1.60
C HIS A 83 -1.95 -9.24 1.13
N VAL A 84 -1.27 -10.12 1.86
CA VAL A 84 0.13 -10.49 1.57
C VAL A 84 0.38 -11.10 0.18
N CYS A 85 -0.66 -11.59 -0.49
CA CYS A 85 -0.60 -12.05 -1.88
C CYS A 85 -1.33 -11.13 -2.89
N ASP A 86 -1.99 -10.07 -2.40
CA ASP A 86 -2.88 -9.16 -3.14
C ASP A 86 -4.15 -9.78 -3.73
N ASP A 87 -4.48 -11.02 -3.36
CA ASP A 87 -5.66 -11.74 -3.88
C ASP A 87 -7.00 -11.43 -3.20
N HIS A 88 -7.01 -10.72 -2.07
CA HIS A 88 -8.22 -10.53 -1.27
C HIS A 88 -8.41 -9.09 -0.79
N LEU A 89 -9.66 -8.64 -0.78
CA LEU A 89 -10.09 -7.50 0.04
C LEU A 89 -10.03 -7.86 1.53
N PHE A 90 -9.99 -6.85 2.39
CA PHE A 90 -9.93 -7.05 3.82
C PHE A 90 -11.20 -7.76 4.30
N LYS A 91 -10.97 -8.78 5.12
CA LYS A 91 -11.98 -9.64 5.72
C LYS A 91 -11.60 -9.92 7.16
N ASP A 92 -12.63 -10.06 7.97
CA ASP A 92 -12.56 -10.56 9.34
C ASP A 92 -12.36 -12.09 9.35
N GLU A 93 -11.20 -12.50 8.86
CA GLU A 93 -10.82 -13.90 8.69
C GLU A 93 -9.34 -14.07 9.09
N LYS A 94 -8.90 -15.33 9.23
CA LYS A 94 -7.49 -15.68 9.52
C LYS A 94 -6.58 -15.53 8.29
N LEU A 95 -6.74 -14.43 7.56
CA LEU A 95 -5.92 -14.03 6.41
C LEU A 95 -4.82 -13.08 6.86
N PHE A 96 -3.69 -13.11 6.14
CA PHE A 96 -2.55 -12.24 6.43
C PHE A 96 -2.59 -10.97 5.60
N TYR A 97 -2.38 -9.86 6.27
CA TYR A 97 -2.27 -8.54 5.68
C TYR A 97 -0.98 -7.87 6.13
N ARG A 98 -0.59 -6.81 5.44
CA ARG A 98 0.64 -6.07 5.70
C ARG A 98 0.42 -4.59 5.41
N PHE A 99 1.09 -3.72 6.16
CA PHE A 99 1.18 -2.30 5.82
C PHE A 99 2.17 -2.13 4.67
N ARG A 100 1.79 -1.38 3.64
CA ARG A 100 2.66 -1.12 2.47
C ARG A 100 3.97 -0.45 2.86
N ARG A 101 3.99 0.33 3.94
CA ARG A 101 5.21 0.89 4.53
C ARG A 101 6.24 -0.16 4.94
N ASP A 102 5.79 -1.33 5.40
CA ASP A 102 6.63 -2.45 5.79
C ASP A 102 6.91 -3.41 4.63
N ASP A 103 6.32 -3.14 3.46
CA ASP A 103 6.40 -3.97 2.29
C ASP A 103 7.47 -3.46 1.32
N ASN A 104 8.69 -3.97 1.46
CA ASN A 104 9.80 -3.62 0.57
C ASN A 104 9.66 -4.19 -0.85
N THR A 105 8.53 -4.83 -1.16
CA THR A 105 8.32 -5.56 -2.41
C THR A 105 7.71 -4.71 -3.52
N TYR A 106 7.08 -3.57 -3.18
CA TYR A 106 6.41 -2.69 -4.14
C TYR A 106 6.89 -1.25 -4.04
N SER A 107 6.84 -0.53 -5.16
CA SER A 107 7.09 0.91 -5.17
C SER A 107 5.99 1.64 -4.40
N ILE A 108 6.38 2.44 -3.41
CA ILE A 108 5.47 3.34 -2.69
C ILE A 108 4.81 4.30 -3.68
N ASP A 109 3.48 4.37 -3.63
CA ASP A 109 2.66 5.28 -4.42
C ASP A 109 3.09 6.75 -4.21
N ARG A 110 2.86 7.61 -5.21
CA ARG A 110 3.19 9.03 -5.15
C ARG A 110 2.56 9.70 -3.93
N ASP A 111 1.28 9.45 -3.66
CA ASP A 111 0.57 10.09 -2.54
C ASP A 111 1.11 9.63 -1.18
N LEU A 112 1.41 8.34 -1.02
CA LEU A 112 2.06 7.81 0.18
C LEU A 112 3.47 8.35 0.35
N ARG A 113 4.23 8.49 -0.74
CA ARG A 113 5.57 9.08 -0.73
C ARG A 113 5.50 10.53 -0.27
N SER A 114 4.61 11.33 -0.85
CA SER A 114 4.37 12.71 -0.44
C SER A 114 4.00 12.77 1.04
N PHE A 115 3.07 11.93 1.50
CA PHE A 115 2.65 11.87 2.91
C PHE A 115 3.84 11.61 3.85
N TYR A 116 4.65 10.59 3.56
CA TYR A 116 5.79 10.24 4.41
C TYR A 116 6.92 11.27 4.35
N THR A 117 7.12 11.94 3.21
CA THR A 117 8.01 13.11 3.13
C THR A 117 7.47 14.24 4.00
N GLY A 118 6.18 14.57 3.88
CA GLY A 118 5.52 15.59 4.68
C GLY A 118 5.64 15.35 6.19
N LEU A 119 5.33 14.13 6.63
CA LEU A 119 5.45 13.70 8.02
C LEU A 119 6.88 13.83 8.54
N ARG A 120 7.86 13.34 7.78
CA ARG A 120 9.29 13.39 8.14
C ARG A 120 9.77 14.83 8.28
N VAL A 121 9.45 15.67 7.31
CA VAL A 121 9.84 17.09 7.31
C VAL A 121 9.19 17.81 8.49
N TYR A 122 7.87 17.66 8.66
CA TYR A 122 7.14 18.27 9.78
C TYR A 122 7.74 17.89 11.14
N GLN A 123 8.03 16.61 11.37
CA GLN A 123 8.64 16.15 12.62
C GLN A 123 9.99 16.82 12.92
N LYS A 124 10.79 17.10 11.88
CA LYS A 124 12.11 17.74 12.04
C LYS A 124 12.02 19.25 12.22
N ILE A 125 11.03 19.93 11.61
CA ILE A 125 10.96 21.41 11.62
C ILE A 125 9.95 22.01 12.58
N ARG A 126 8.96 21.25 13.08
CA ARG A 126 7.86 21.80 13.90
C ARG A 126 8.30 22.57 15.16
N ASN A 127 9.45 22.21 15.74
CA ASN A 127 9.99 22.85 16.94
C ASN A 127 11.11 23.87 16.62
N ARG A 128 11.36 24.13 15.33
CA ARG A 128 12.44 25.02 14.86
C ARG A 128 11.88 26.41 14.63
N SER A 129 12.00 27.27 15.65
CA SER A 129 11.52 28.65 15.61
C SER A 129 12.23 29.52 14.58
N ASP A 130 13.38 29.09 14.04
CA ASP A 130 14.07 29.74 12.93
C ASP A 130 13.35 29.53 11.58
N ILE A 131 12.63 28.41 11.42
CA ILE A 131 11.92 28.02 10.20
C ILE A 131 10.42 28.28 10.33
N MET A 132 9.81 27.73 11.37
CA MET A 132 8.38 27.80 11.68
C MET A 132 8.12 28.99 12.60
N LYS A 133 7.37 29.98 12.13
CA LYS A 133 7.09 31.24 12.84
C LYS A 133 5.66 31.69 12.61
N ASP A 134 5.18 32.52 13.52
CA ASP A 134 3.93 33.26 13.37
C ASP A 134 4.16 34.48 12.46
N TYR A 135 3.27 34.69 11.49
CA TYR A 135 3.29 35.83 10.60
C TYR A 135 1.99 36.61 10.68
N ASN A 136 2.07 37.93 10.77
CA ASN A 136 0.92 38.82 10.62
C ASN A 136 0.98 39.44 9.22
N ASP A 137 -0.07 39.22 8.41
CA ASP A 137 -0.21 39.86 7.11
C ASP A 137 -1.63 40.41 6.97
N SER A 138 -1.73 41.73 6.72
CA SER A 138 -3.00 42.43 6.54
C SER A 138 -4.02 42.19 7.67
N GLY A 139 -3.55 42.05 8.92
CA GLY A 139 -4.37 41.81 10.10
C GLY A 139 -4.76 40.35 10.34
N ARG A 140 -4.31 39.41 9.50
CA ARG A 140 -4.48 37.97 9.70
C ARG A 140 -3.22 37.35 10.28
N LEU A 141 -3.39 36.60 11.37
CA LEU A 141 -2.33 35.84 12.00
C LEU A 141 -2.25 34.43 11.39
N TYR A 142 -1.09 34.11 10.84
CA TYR A 142 -0.74 32.79 10.30
C TYR A 142 0.26 32.14 11.24
N ARG A 143 -0.24 31.25 12.10
CA ARG A 143 0.60 30.51 13.06
C ARG A 143 1.39 29.41 12.39
N ASP A 144 2.56 29.09 12.95
CA ASP A 144 3.36 27.93 12.54
C ASP A 144 3.55 27.86 11.00
N ALA A 145 3.83 29.01 10.38
CA ALA A 145 4.06 29.10 8.94
C ALA A 145 5.57 29.16 8.64
N PHE A 146 5.92 28.85 7.40
CA PHE A 146 7.31 28.91 6.94
C PHE A 146 7.39 29.56 5.56
N THR A 147 8.54 30.13 5.22
CA THR A 147 8.78 30.65 3.86
C THR A 147 9.35 29.57 2.96
N GLY A 148 9.05 29.63 1.67
CA GLY A 148 9.63 28.70 0.69
C GLY A 148 11.16 28.74 0.70
N TYR A 149 11.75 29.93 0.92
CA TYR A 149 13.19 30.12 1.06
C TYR A 149 13.77 29.36 2.27
N ASN A 150 13.18 29.52 3.46
CA ASN A 150 13.65 28.82 4.66
C ASN A 150 13.49 27.31 4.53
N PHE A 151 12.39 26.86 3.92
CA PHE A 151 12.16 25.44 3.64
C PHE A 151 13.23 24.86 2.70
N VAL A 152 13.50 25.51 1.56
CA VAL A 152 14.51 25.05 0.60
C VAL A 152 15.90 25.03 1.22
N ASN A 153 16.27 26.05 2.00
CA ASN A 153 17.55 26.05 2.71
C ASN A 153 17.64 24.87 3.69
N TRP A 154 16.61 24.66 4.51
CA TRP A 154 16.58 23.56 5.46
C TRP A 154 16.68 22.19 4.77
N MET A 155 15.97 22.00 3.64
CA MET A 155 16.02 20.77 2.84
C MET A 155 17.43 20.46 2.33
N MET A 156 18.22 21.48 1.97
CA MET A 156 19.61 21.29 1.54
C MET A 156 20.56 21.07 2.73
N GLU A 157 20.43 21.88 3.78
CA GLU A 157 21.28 21.79 4.98
C GLU A 157 21.13 20.46 5.72
N ASN A 158 19.97 19.80 5.61
CA ASN A 158 19.69 18.50 6.24
C ASN A 158 19.85 17.32 5.27
N GLU A 159 20.44 17.56 4.09
CA GLU A 159 20.70 16.55 3.06
C GLU A 159 19.44 15.78 2.62
N GLU A 160 18.25 16.38 2.76
CA GLU A 160 17.00 15.81 2.23
C GLU A 160 16.98 15.91 0.69
N THR A 161 17.63 16.93 0.14
CA THR A 161 17.76 17.18 -1.31
C THR A 161 19.13 17.72 -1.66
N TYR A 162 19.56 17.50 -2.91
CA TYR A 162 20.89 17.88 -3.39
C TYR A 162 20.91 19.16 -4.24
N SER A 163 19.75 19.75 -4.52
CA SER A 163 19.64 21.00 -5.27
C SER A 163 18.37 21.77 -4.90
N ARG A 164 18.41 23.10 -5.06
CA ARG A 164 17.23 23.95 -4.82
C ARG A 164 16.06 23.58 -5.71
N ASP A 165 16.32 23.21 -6.97
CA ASP A 165 15.28 22.77 -7.89
C ASP A 165 14.59 21.49 -7.42
N GLN A 166 15.35 20.54 -6.86
CA GLN A 166 14.79 19.35 -6.24
C GLN A 166 13.93 19.71 -5.01
N SER A 167 14.42 20.57 -4.12
CA SER A 167 13.64 21.02 -2.95
C SER A 167 12.35 21.73 -3.36
N VAL A 168 12.38 22.54 -4.43
CA VAL A 168 11.19 23.18 -4.99
C VAL A 168 10.22 22.15 -5.53
N LYS A 169 10.71 21.13 -6.25
CA LYS A 169 9.86 20.05 -6.75
C LYS A 169 9.18 19.29 -5.60
N GLU A 170 9.90 18.97 -4.53
CA GLU A 170 9.31 18.33 -3.36
C GLU A 170 8.27 19.22 -2.66
N GLY A 171 8.55 20.52 -2.49
CA GLY A 171 7.57 21.45 -1.96
C GLY A 171 6.31 21.57 -2.83
N ARG A 172 6.45 21.45 -4.15
CA ARG A 172 5.29 21.40 -5.07
C ARG A 172 4.48 20.12 -4.90
N GLU A 173 5.14 18.98 -4.79
CA GLU A 173 4.47 17.69 -4.54
C GLU A 173 3.72 17.70 -3.20
N LEU A 174 4.31 18.26 -2.14
CA LEU A 174 3.62 18.43 -0.85
C LEU A 174 2.39 19.34 -0.95
N LEU A 175 2.44 20.37 -1.78
CA LEU A 175 1.30 21.28 -2.00
C LEU A 175 0.20 20.61 -2.82
N GLU A 176 0.57 19.86 -3.88
CA GLU A 176 -0.38 19.09 -4.69
C GLU A 176 -1.07 17.97 -3.92
N SER A 177 -0.36 17.33 -2.99
CA SER A 177 -0.91 16.30 -2.10
C SER A 177 -1.66 16.89 -0.88
N GLU A 178 -1.94 18.19 -0.87
CA GLU A 178 -2.65 18.92 0.19
C GLU A 178 -2.02 18.79 1.60
N ILE A 179 -0.74 18.44 1.69
CA ILE A 179 0.00 18.33 2.96
C ILE A 179 0.39 19.72 3.46
N ILE A 180 0.75 20.59 2.53
CA ILE A 180 0.98 22.01 2.78
C ILE A 180 0.07 22.84 1.88
N LYS A 181 -0.17 24.09 2.26
CA LYS A 181 -0.89 25.07 1.44
C LYS A 181 -0.11 26.37 1.37
N HIS A 182 -0.33 27.11 0.29
CA HIS A 182 0.06 28.51 0.25
C HIS A 182 -0.90 29.32 1.11
N VAL A 183 -0.36 30.23 1.93
CA VAL A 183 -1.16 30.98 2.92
C VAL A 183 -2.30 31.80 2.31
N THR A 184 -2.13 32.28 1.07
CA THR A 184 -3.17 33.03 0.32
C THR A 184 -3.83 32.23 -0.81
N ASP A 185 -3.46 30.96 -0.99
CA ASP A 185 -3.90 30.09 -2.11
C ASP A 185 -3.61 30.60 -3.55
N ASP A 186 -2.84 31.68 -3.69
CA ASP A 186 -2.59 32.30 -5.00
C ASP A 186 -1.42 31.68 -5.79
N TYR A 187 -0.53 30.96 -5.11
CA TYR A 187 0.74 30.54 -5.67
C TYR A 187 1.03 29.07 -5.42
N HIS A 188 1.66 28.45 -6.41
CA HIS A 188 2.30 27.16 -6.27
C HIS A 188 3.65 27.30 -5.52
N PHE A 189 4.22 26.18 -5.07
CA PHE A 189 5.44 26.23 -4.25
C PHE A 189 6.62 26.85 -5.01
N ARG A 190 7.27 27.82 -4.36
CA ARG A 190 8.39 28.62 -4.88
C ARG A 190 9.40 28.87 -3.80
N ASP A 191 10.66 28.77 -4.19
CA ASP A 191 11.79 29.30 -3.43
C ASP A 191 11.72 30.83 -3.36
N GLY A 192 11.51 31.37 -2.17
CA GLY A 192 11.32 32.80 -1.94
C GLY A 192 10.55 33.09 -0.66
N GLN A 193 10.14 34.34 -0.47
CA GLN A 193 9.47 34.81 0.75
C GLN A 193 7.97 34.49 0.82
N TYR A 194 7.47 33.65 -0.10
CA TYR A 194 6.11 33.14 -0.08
C TYR A 194 5.89 32.24 1.13
N ARG A 195 4.73 32.35 1.77
CA ARG A 195 4.44 31.69 3.04
C ARG A 195 3.56 30.47 2.83
N TYR A 196 3.88 29.40 3.55
CA TYR A 196 3.19 28.13 3.50
C TYR A 196 2.92 27.63 4.91
N GLN A 197 1.91 26.78 5.05
CA GLN A 197 1.53 26.12 6.31
C GLN A 197 1.25 24.65 6.05
N PHE A 198 1.51 23.79 7.03
CA PHE A 198 1.00 22.43 7.00
C PHE A 198 -0.52 22.45 7.18
N CYS A 199 -1.20 21.66 6.37
CA CYS A 199 -2.64 21.45 6.47
C CYS A 199 -2.97 20.39 7.51
N LEU A 200 -2.10 19.39 7.67
CA LEU A 200 -2.25 18.31 8.62
C LEU A 200 -1.66 18.70 9.97
N ASP A 201 -2.45 18.54 11.01
CA ASP A 201 -1.91 18.42 12.36
C ASP A 201 -1.46 16.96 12.57
N PHE A 202 -0.17 16.70 12.37
CA PHE A 202 0.40 15.37 12.58
C PHE A 202 0.43 14.94 14.05
N ASN A 203 0.09 15.81 15.01
CA ASN A 203 -0.04 15.46 16.42
C ASN A 203 -1.49 15.09 16.80
N GLN A 204 -2.45 15.36 15.92
CA GLN A 204 -3.84 15.00 16.15
C GLN A 204 -3.96 13.49 16.24
N ALA A 205 -4.46 12.99 17.37
CA ALA A 205 -4.80 11.58 17.52
C ALA A 205 -6.13 11.30 16.82
N TYR A 206 -6.17 10.24 16.02
CA TYR A 206 -7.36 9.76 15.35
C TYR A 206 -7.72 8.36 15.81
N LEU A 207 -9.02 8.08 15.89
CA LEU A 207 -9.53 6.72 15.93
C LEU A 207 -9.73 6.23 14.49
N LEU A 208 -9.72 4.90 14.30
CA LEU A 208 -10.00 4.34 12.97
C LEU A 208 -11.42 4.70 12.47
N SER A 209 -12.37 4.90 13.37
CA SER A 209 -13.74 5.35 13.03
C SER A 209 -13.80 6.76 12.43
N ASP A 210 -12.79 7.62 12.64
CA ASP A 210 -12.77 8.97 12.07
C ASP A 210 -12.68 8.97 10.53
N ILE A 211 -12.24 7.84 9.94
CA ILE A 211 -12.18 7.64 8.49
C ILE A 211 -13.56 7.84 7.82
N PHE A 212 -14.66 7.55 8.55
CA PHE A 212 -16.03 7.72 8.05
C PHE A 212 -16.44 9.19 7.96
N LEU A 213 -15.94 10.03 8.87
CA LEU A 213 -16.18 11.48 8.86
C LEU A 213 -15.47 12.13 7.66
N LEU A 214 -14.23 11.68 7.40
CA LEU A 214 -13.42 12.18 6.29
C LEU A 214 -14.06 11.87 4.93
N LYS A 215 -14.64 10.67 4.76
CA LYS A 215 -15.36 10.25 3.55
C LYS A 215 -16.65 11.05 3.33
N ARG A 216 -17.43 11.31 4.39
CA ARG A 216 -18.69 12.06 4.30
C ARG A 216 -18.49 13.52 3.90
N ASN A 217 -17.36 14.12 4.29
CA ASN A 217 -17.02 15.49 3.97
C ASN A 217 -16.46 15.71 2.54
N ASN A 218 -16.33 14.66 1.71
CA ASN A 218 -15.99 14.85 0.28
C ASN A 218 -17.09 15.59 -0.51
N ASN A 219 -18.30 15.73 0.03
CA ASN A 219 -19.41 16.41 -0.63
C ASN A 219 -19.61 17.87 -0.19
N ARG A 220 -18.75 18.44 0.66
CA ARG A 220 -18.83 19.86 1.04
C ARG A 220 -17.51 20.55 0.75
N SER A 221 -17.52 21.43 -0.24
CA SER A 221 -16.37 22.23 -0.63
C SER A 221 -15.88 23.09 0.54
N TYR A 222 -14.56 23.05 0.75
CA TYR A 222 -13.74 23.75 1.73
C TYR A 222 -14.28 25.12 2.18
N SER A 223 -14.35 25.31 3.50
CA SER A 223 -14.35 26.64 4.11
C SER A 223 -13.54 26.60 5.41
N SER A 224 -12.51 27.43 5.42
CA SER A 224 -11.73 27.96 6.55
C SER A 224 -11.10 26.97 7.54
N CYS A 225 -9.78 26.80 7.40
CA CYS A 225 -8.91 26.60 8.56
C CYS A 225 -8.90 27.89 9.40
N SER A 226 -9.65 27.88 10.49
CA SER A 226 -9.45 28.81 11.58
C SER A 226 -9.43 27.99 12.85
N SER A 227 -8.33 28.05 13.59
CA SER A 227 -8.31 27.61 14.96
C SER A 227 -9.39 28.38 15.72
N SER A 228 -10.40 27.68 16.23
CA SER A 228 -11.11 27.96 17.48
C SER A 228 -12.31 27.02 17.66
N ASN A 229 -12.28 26.27 18.76
CA ASN A 229 -13.40 25.81 19.58
C ASN A 229 -14.84 26.07 19.07
N ASN A 230 -15.62 25.02 18.80
CA ASN A 230 -16.75 24.63 19.64
C ASN A 230 -17.58 23.43 19.10
N ILE A 231 -17.75 22.45 20.01
CA ILE A 231 -19.01 21.81 20.44
C ILE A 231 -19.79 20.88 19.49
N SER A 232 -19.67 19.59 19.84
CA SER A 232 -20.67 18.51 19.93
C SER A 232 -21.91 18.52 19.04
N VAL A 233 -22.03 17.45 18.25
CA VAL A 233 -23.27 16.68 18.13
C VAL A 233 -22.90 15.20 18.16
N TYR A 234 -22.54 14.69 19.35
CA TYR A 234 -22.65 13.29 19.78
C TYR A 234 -22.36 13.27 21.28
N SER A 235 -23.25 13.90 22.05
CA SER A 235 -23.43 13.56 23.46
C SER A 235 -24.06 12.17 23.51
N ASP A 236 -23.26 11.14 23.77
CA ASP A 236 -23.63 9.92 24.52
C ASP A 236 -22.59 8.79 24.35
N ILE A 237 -21.29 9.10 24.48
CA ILE A 237 -20.29 8.08 24.81
C ILE A 237 -19.38 8.66 25.88
N THR A 238 -19.55 8.17 27.11
CA THR A 238 -18.69 8.46 28.26
C THR A 238 -17.26 8.03 27.95
N LEU A 239 -16.44 9.01 27.56
CA LEU A 239 -14.99 8.90 27.36
C LEU A 239 -14.28 8.72 28.71
N VAL A 240 -14.18 7.47 29.17
CA VAL A 240 -13.14 7.09 30.13
C VAL A 240 -11.89 6.76 29.32
N ARG A 241 -10.93 7.68 29.30
CA ARG A 241 -9.58 7.47 28.74
C ARG A 241 -8.74 6.68 29.74
N PRO A 242 -8.14 5.53 29.39
CA PRO A 242 -7.17 4.89 30.26
C PRO A 242 -5.89 5.73 30.32
N ARG A 243 -5.44 6.03 31.54
CA ARG A 243 -4.12 6.60 31.85
C ARG A 243 -3.02 5.63 31.42
N GLN A 244 -1.95 6.16 30.84
CA GLN A 244 -0.67 5.46 30.71
C GLN A 244 -0.12 5.19 32.11
N GLU A 245 0.02 3.92 32.49
CA GLU A 245 0.90 3.50 33.57
C GLU A 245 2.14 2.83 32.98
N SER A 246 3.27 3.42 33.31
CA SER A 246 4.63 2.93 33.11
C SER A 246 4.86 1.65 33.93
N ILE A 247 5.24 0.55 33.28
CA ILE A 247 5.73 -0.65 33.97
C ILE A 247 7.17 -0.93 33.57
N THR A 248 7.99 -0.95 34.61
CA THR A 248 9.39 -1.30 34.73
C THR A 248 9.71 -2.72 34.27
N GLN A 249 10.92 -2.89 33.76
CA GLN A 249 11.54 -4.17 33.40
C GLN A 249 11.65 -5.13 34.60
N SER A 250 11.25 -6.39 34.42
CA SER A 250 11.88 -7.52 35.12
C SER A 250 11.74 -8.81 34.31
N SER A 251 12.86 -9.50 34.20
CA SER A 251 13.16 -10.79 33.55
C SER A 251 12.48 -12.01 34.18
N ASN A 252 12.05 -12.97 33.34
CA ASN A 252 12.41 -14.42 33.37
C ASN A 252 11.30 -15.32 32.78
N GLY A 253 11.72 -16.33 32.00
CA GLY A 253 11.01 -17.61 31.88
C GLY A 253 10.46 -17.99 30.50
N SER A 254 11.22 -18.81 29.75
CA SER A 254 10.66 -19.88 28.90
C SER A 254 10.17 -21.03 29.82
N PRO A 255 9.27 -21.97 29.41
CA PRO A 255 9.46 -22.87 28.26
C PRO A 255 8.22 -23.27 27.43
N ASP A 256 8.51 -23.86 26.27
CA ASP A 256 7.79 -24.81 25.40
C ASP A 256 6.35 -25.26 25.76
N GLN A 257 5.48 -25.39 24.73
CA GLN A 257 5.11 -26.67 24.10
C GLN A 257 3.94 -26.53 23.12
N HIS A 258 4.05 -27.28 22.02
CA HIS A 258 3.00 -27.87 21.17
C HIS A 258 1.56 -27.34 21.28
N ASP A 259 0.98 -26.92 20.15
CA ASP A 259 -0.25 -27.60 19.73
C ASP A 259 -0.46 -27.59 18.21
N SER A 260 -0.67 -28.79 17.68
CA SER A 260 -0.90 -29.10 16.28
C SER A 260 -2.39 -29.22 16.07
N LEU A 261 -3.03 -28.23 15.44
CA LEU A 261 -4.44 -28.33 15.09
C LEU A 261 -4.61 -28.43 13.57
N GLN A 262 -4.80 -29.68 13.14
CA GLN A 262 -5.45 -30.04 11.89
C GLN A 262 -6.82 -29.37 11.87
N PHE A 263 -7.16 -28.68 10.77
CA PHE A 263 -8.53 -28.29 10.50
C PHE A 263 -8.94 -28.64 9.08
N SER A 264 -10.07 -29.33 9.06
CA SER A 264 -10.82 -29.97 8.01
C SER A 264 -11.29 -29.02 6.91
N GLN A 265 -11.18 -29.52 5.68
CA GLN A 265 -11.78 -28.96 4.48
C GLN A 265 -13.30 -29.01 4.58
N SER A 266 -13.96 -27.90 4.27
CA SER A 266 -15.33 -27.90 3.76
C SER A 266 -15.35 -27.12 2.46
N SER A 267 -15.94 -27.76 1.46
CA SER A 267 -16.10 -27.35 0.07
C SER A 267 -17.46 -26.71 -0.10
N GLU A 268 -17.57 -25.63 -0.86
CA GLU A 268 -18.77 -25.19 -1.60
C GLU A 268 -18.35 -23.92 -2.37
N SER A 269 -18.18 -23.99 -3.69
CA SER A 269 -19.16 -24.05 -4.80
C SER A 269 -19.33 -22.66 -5.42
N SER A 270 -19.07 -22.65 -6.72
CA SER A 270 -18.95 -21.51 -7.62
C SER A 270 -20.28 -21.22 -8.29
N GLU A 271 -20.71 -19.95 -8.31
CA GLU A 271 -21.76 -19.49 -9.23
C GLU A 271 -21.25 -18.30 -10.06
N THR A 272 -21.12 -18.59 -11.35
CA THR A 272 -20.94 -17.67 -12.48
C THR A 272 -22.27 -17.02 -12.88
N CYS A 273 -22.27 -15.76 -13.28
CA CYS A 273 -23.34 -15.20 -14.13
C CYS A 273 -22.77 -14.23 -15.17
N SER A 274 -23.30 -14.39 -16.38
CA SER A 274 -22.88 -13.84 -17.66
C SER A 274 -23.37 -12.41 -17.93
N GLU A 275 -22.65 -11.68 -18.77
CA GLU A 275 -23.07 -10.40 -19.39
C GLU A 275 -24.00 -10.58 -20.60
N PRO A 276 -24.60 -9.47 -21.09
CA PRO A 276 -24.57 -9.20 -22.54
C PRO A 276 -24.20 -7.75 -22.96
N ASP A 277 -23.76 -7.67 -24.22
CA ASP A 277 -23.14 -6.60 -25.02
C ASP A 277 -23.90 -5.27 -25.26
N SER A 278 -23.17 -4.16 -25.53
CA SER A 278 -22.92 -3.64 -26.91
C SER A 278 -22.46 -2.16 -27.04
N ASN A 279 -21.49 -1.97 -27.95
CA ASN A 279 -21.15 -0.83 -28.84
C ASN A 279 -20.56 0.52 -28.34
N GLY A 280 -19.24 0.69 -28.55
CA GLY A 280 -18.70 1.53 -29.63
C GLY A 280 -18.22 2.96 -29.33
N MET A 281 -16.90 3.16 -29.16
CA MET A 281 -16.10 4.24 -29.79
C MET A 281 -14.60 4.08 -29.47
N LEU A 282 -13.76 4.23 -30.50
CA LEU A 282 -12.32 4.01 -30.47
C LEU A 282 -11.59 5.18 -29.79
N GLU A 283 -11.14 4.97 -28.55
CA GLU A 283 -10.17 5.82 -27.86
C GLU A 283 -8.73 5.25 -28.00
N PRO A 284 -7.69 6.09 -27.97
CA PRO A 284 -6.31 5.65 -28.14
C PRO A 284 -5.92 4.69 -27.02
N LYS A 285 -5.42 3.50 -27.40
CA LYS A 285 -5.07 2.41 -26.47
C LYS A 285 -4.08 2.90 -25.41
N SER A 286 -4.60 3.14 -24.20
CA SER A 286 -3.81 3.24 -22.98
C SER A 286 -2.88 2.03 -22.89
N VAL A 287 -1.62 2.24 -22.51
CA VAL A 287 -0.63 1.19 -22.24
C VAL A 287 -0.97 0.50 -20.91
N LEU A 288 -2.17 -0.06 -20.83
CA LEU A 288 -2.51 -1.11 -19.90
C LEU A 288 -1.81 -2.37 -20.43
N VAL A 289 -1.04 -3.03 -19.57
CA VAL A 289 -0.38 -4.30 -19.87
C VAL A 289 -1.47 -5.28 -20.33
N ARG A 290 -1.58 -5.47 -21.65
CA ARG A 290 -2.59 -6.31 -22.26
C ARG A 290 -2.50 -7.71 -21.66
N GLN A 291 -3.56 -8.17 -21.00
CA GLN A 291 -3.64 -9.55 -20.55
C GLN A 291 -3.72 -10.45 -21.78
N VAL A 292 -2.75 -11.36 -21.90
CA VAL A 292 -2.67 -12.31 -23.01
C VAL A 292 -3.59 -13.49 -22.68
N SER A 293 -4.54 -13.79 -23.56
CA SER A 293 -5.46 -14.90 -23.38
C SER A 293 -4.81 -16.24 -23.74
N VAL A 294 -5.37 -17.35 -23.23
CA VAL A 294 -4.88 -18.68 -23.61
C VAL A 294 -5.08 -18.94 -25.10
N SER A 295 -6.21 -18.51 -25.67
CA SER A 295 -6.52 -18.66 -27.09
C SER A 295 -5.43 -18.04 -27.97
N GLU A 296 -4.92 -16.87 -27.59
CA GLU A 296 -3.82 -16.23 -28.31
C GLU A 296 -2.50 -17.01 -28.22
N LEU A 297 -2.20 -17.64 -27.08
CA LEU A 297 -0.99 -18.46 -26.90
C LEU A 297 -1.05 -19.79 -27.66
N GLU A 298 -2.23 -20.20 -28.11
CA GLU A 298 -2.47 -21.43 -28.85
C GLU A 298 -2.58 -21.22 -30.37
N GLU A 299 -2.77 -19.98 -30.83
CA GLU A 299 -2.88 -19.64 -32.24
C GLU A 299 -1.59 -20.01 -33.02
N PRO A 300 -1.69 -20.73 -34.16
CA PRO A 300 -0.51 -21.15 -34.93
C PRO A 300 0.38 -20.00 -35.43
N ASN A 301 -0.22 -18.82 -35.64
CA ASN A 301 0.45 -17.61 -36.13
C ASN A 301 0.73 -16.59 -35.02
N ALA A 302 0.54 -16.97 -33.75
CA ALA A 302 0.76 -16.07 -32.62
C ALA A 302 2.25 -15.70 -32.50
N PRO A 303 2.56 -14.49 -31.99
CA PRO A 303 3.92 -14.01 -31.90
C PRO A 303 4.70 -14.64 -30.72
N TYR A 304 4.56 -15.94 -30.48
CA TYR A 304 5.19 -16.67 -29.38
C TYR A 304 5.99 -17.88 -29.86
N LYS A 305 7.26 -17.95 -29.42
CA LYS A 305 8.14 -19.10 -29.66
C LYS A 305 8.08 -20.08 -28.49
N ARG A 306 7.85 -21.36 -28.79
CA ARG A 306 7.99 -22.46 -27.82
C ARG A 306 9.45 -22.83 -27.62
N GLN A 307 9.86 -22.98 -26.37
CA GLN A 307 11.18 -23.46 -25.98
C GLN A 307 11.04 -24.53 -24.90
N LYS A 308 11.71 -25.67 -25.09
CA LYS A 308 11.77 -26.73 -24.08
C LYS A 308 13.01 -26.52 -23.21
N ILE A 309 12.82 -26.46 -21.90
CA ILE A 309 13.87 -26.22 -20.91
C ILE A 309 13.82 -27.34 -19.87
N LYS A 310 14.99 -27.84 -19.47
CA LYS A 310 15.14 -28.81 -18.38
C LYS A 310 15.85 -28.13 -17.22
N ILE A 311 15.31 -28.29 -16.01
CA ILE A 311 15.79 -27.65 -14.79
C ILE A 311 15.93 -28.74 -13.73
N LEU A 312 17.07 -28.77 -13.06
CA LEU A 312 17.29 -29.59 -11.87
C LEU A 312 17.11 -28.69 -10.65
N SER A 313 16.39 -29.17 -9.63
CA SER A 313 16.24 -28.40 -8.39
C SER A 313 17.53 -28.37 -7.59
N ASP A 314 17.76 -27.29 -6.85
CA ASP A 314 18.76 -27.23 -5.78
C ASP A 314 18.13 -27.66 -4.43
N GLY A 315 18.83 -27.45 -3.32
CA GLY A 315 18.33 -27.74 -1.97
C GLY A 315 17.17 -26.84 -1.50
N ILE A 316 16.80 -25.83 -2.28
CA ILE A 316 15.75 -24.84 -1.99
C ILE A 316 14.56 -25.00 -2.95
N GLY A 317 14.80 -25.33 -4.22
CA GLY A 317 13.80 -25.53 -5.26
C GLY A 317 14.34 -25.22 -6.65
N TYR A 318 13.52 -24.57 -7.48
CA TYR A 318 13.90 -24.26 -8.87
C TYR A 318 14.28 -22.79 -9.10
N GLY A 319 14.09 -21.90 -8.11
CA GLY A 319 14.53 -20.50 -8.20
C GLY A 319 13.65 -19.57 -9.07
N PHE A 320 12.35 -19.86 -9.24
CA PHE A 320 11.42 -18.97 -9.96
C PHE A 320 10.01 -19.00 -9.34
N VAL A 321 9.22 -17.95 -9.59
CA VAL A 321 7.83 -17.83 -9.13
C VAL A 321 6.90 -17.71 -10.32
N ILE A 322 5.79 -18.44 -10.28
CA ILE A 322 4.73 -18.39 -11.29
C ILE A 322 3.47 -17.70 -10.76
N ARG A 323 2.75 -17.01 -11.65
CA ARG A 323 1.44 -16.35 -11.40
C ARG A 323 0.53 -16.56 -12.61
N GLY A 324 -0.71 -16.10 -12.50
CA GLY A 324 -1.72 -16.17 -13.55
C GLY A 324 -2.86 -17.12 -13.17
N ASP A 325 -4.03 -16.83 -13.71
CA ASP A 325 -5.25 -17.64 -13.52
C ASP A 325 -5.57 -18.49 -14.77
N GLY A 326 -4.54 -18.75 -15.60
CA GLY A 326 -4.70 -19.35 -16.94
C GLY A 326 -4.71 -18.25 -18.01
N PRO A 327 -3.59 -17.94 -18.68
CA PRO A 327 -2.33 -18.68 -18.68
C PRO A 327 -1.41 -18.34 -17.50
N THR A 328 -0.66 -19.34 -17.04
CA THR A 328 0.36 -19.18 -16.00
C THR A 328 1.67 -18.68 -16.61
N TYR A 329 2.34 -17.72 -15.97
CA TYR A 329 3.61 -17.12 -16.42
C TYR A 329 4.62 -16.97 -15.28
N VAL A 330 5.90 -16.85 -15.64
CA VAL A 330 7.00 -16.60 -14.71
C VAL A 330 6.98 -15.14 -14.28
N GLN A 331 6.66 -14.87 -13.01
CA GLN A 331 6.60 -13.51 -12.45
C GLN A 331 7.98 -13.02 -12.01
N THR A 332 8.72 -13.88 -11.30
CA THR A 332 10.06 -13.55 -10.80
C THR A 332 10.99 -14.73 -11.00
N LEU A 333 12.27 -14.42 -11.06
CA LEU A 333 13.35 -15.37 -11.28
C LEU A 333 14.50 -14.94 -10.37
N ASP A 334 15.06 -15.89 -9.61
CA ASP A 334 16.32 -15.68 -8.91
C ASP A 334 17.46 -15.70 -9.94
N PRO A 335 18.21 -14.59 -10.13
CA PRO A 335 19.28 -14.53 -11.12
C PRO A 335 20.39 -15.56 -10.89
N ASN A 336 20.57 -16.04 -9.66
CA ASN A 336 21.57 -17.05 -9.31
C ASN A 336 20.97 -18.46 -9.15
N GLY A 337 19.68 -18.62 -9.43
CA GLY A 337 18.95 -19.87 -9.20
C GLY A 337 19.02 -20.85 -10.39
N PRO A 338 18.63 -22.12 -10.17
CA PRO A 338 18.69 -23.17 -11.20
C PRO A 338 17.89 -22.84 -12.47
N ALA A 339 16.72 -22.22 -12.34
CA ALA A 339 15.90 -21.83 -13.49
C ALA A 339 16.55 -20.73 -14.34
N ALA A 340 17.26 -19.79 -13.73
CA ALA A 340 17.98 -18.76 -14.47
C ALA A 340 19.14 -19.38 -15.26
N ALA A 341 19.90 -20.27 -14.62
CA ALA A 341 20.96 -21.03 -15.29
C ALA A 341 20.45 -21.88 -16.46
N ALA A 342 19.21 -22.39 -16.36
CA ALA A 342 18.55 -23.14 -17.42
C ALA A 342 17.94 -22.27 -18.55
N GLY A 343 17.99 -20.94 -18.42
CA GLY A 343 17.52 -20.00 -19.44
C GLY A 343 16.03 -19.63 -19.36
N ILE A 344 15.40 -19.82 -18.20
CA ILE A 344 14.07 -19.24 -17.93
C ILE A 344 14.19 -17.72 -17.85
N ARG A 345 13.15 -17.01 -18.32
CA ARG A 345 13.05 -15.55 -18.24
C ARG A 345 11.71 -15.13 -17.65
N VAL A 346 11.71 -13.96 -17.01
CA VAL A 346 10.49 -13.32 -16.51
C VAL A 346 9.55 -13.04 -17.69
N ARG A 347 8.24 -13.12 -17.45
CA ARG A 347 7.15 -12.98 -18.44
C ARG A 347 7.00 -14.11 -19.46
N GLN A 348 7.75 -15.21 -19.34
CA GLN A 348 7.49 -16.41 -20.13
C GLN A 348 6.22 -17.13 -19.65
N TYR A 349 5.38 -17.60 -20.57
CA TYR A 349 4.20 -18.41 -20.24
C TYR A 349 4.55 -19.89 -20.17
N ILE A 350 3.96 -20.62 -19.21
CA ILE A 350 4.15 -22.06 -19.05
C ILE A 350 3.11 -22.80 -19.90
N TYR A 351 3.58 -23.48 -20.95
CA TYR A 351 2.73 -24.25 -21.84
C TYR A 351 2.51 -25.68 -21.34
N SER A 352 3.57 -26.34 -20.89
CA SER A 352 3.50 -27.69 -20.33
C SER A 352 4.56 -27.94 -19.25
N VAL A 353 4.23 -28.80 -18.28
CA VAL A 353 5.11 -29.29 -17.22
C VAL A 353 5.24 -30.80 -17.35
N ASN A 354 6.46 -31.32 -17.54
CA ASN A 354 6.75 -32.75 -17.68
C ASN A 354 5.90 -33.49 -18.74
N GLY A 355 5.50 -32.77 -19.80
CA GLY A 355 4.66 -33.30 -20.88
C GLY A 355 3.17 -33.08 -20.67
N GLU A 356 2.73 -32.67 -19.48
CA GLU A 356 1.34 -32.31 -19.21
C GLU A 356 1.08 -30.86 -19.63
N LYS A 357 0.06 -30.64 -20.48
CA LYS A 357 -0.34 -29.31 -20.92
C LYS A 357 -1.03 -28.55 -19.78
N VAL A 358 -0.52 -27.37 -19.44
CA VAL A 358 -1.00 -26.57 -18.29
C VAL A 358 -1.42 -25.15 -18.64
N ILE A 359 -1.47 -24.82 -19.94
CA ILE A 359 -1.74 -23.46 -20.41
C ILE A 359 -3.08 -22.88 -19.92
N ASN A 360 -4.11 -23.72 -19.73
CA ASN A 360 -5.42 -23.33 -19.20
C ASN A 360 -5.52 -23.42 -17.66
N LYS A 361 -4.42 -23.75 -16.97
CA LYS A 361 -4.42 -23.93 -15.52
C LYS A 361 -3.89 -22.70 -14.82
N ASN A 362 -4.44 -22.42 -13.64
CA ASN A 362 -3.95 -21.37 -12.77
C ASN A 362 -2.65 -21.78 -12.05
N HIS A 363 -1.93 -20.78 -11.54
CA HIS A 363 -0.63 -20.96 -10.91
C HIS A 363 -0.64 -21.93 -9.72
N LYS A 364 -1.76 -22.09 -9.02
CA LYS A 364 -1.87 -23.06 -7.90
C LYS A 364 -1.81 -24.49 -8.41
N MET A 365 -2.56 -24.81 -9.47
CA MET A 365 -2.55 -26.13 -10.10
C MET A 365 -1.19 -26.42 -10.74
N VAL A 366 -0.61 -25.46 -11.46
CA VAL A 366 0.72 -25.61 -12.07
C VAL A 366 1.81 -25.76 -11.00
N GLY A 367 1.71 -25.01 -9.90
CA GLY A 367 2.65 -25.08 -8.79
C GLY A 367 2.70 -26.45 -8.13
N LYS A 368 1.54 -27.11 -7.93
CA LYS A 368 1.50 -28.49 -7.42
C LYS A 368 2.26 -29.47 -8.32
N LEU A 369 2.03 -29.40 -9.64
CA LEU A 369 2.71 -30.25 -10.62
C LEU A 369 4.24 -30.05 -10.62
N ILE A 370 4.72 -28.84 -10.33
CA ILE A 370 6.15 -28.52 -10.24
C ILE A 370 6.74 -29.02 -8.92
N GLN A 371 6.01 -28.87 -7.81
CA GLN A 371 6.51 -29.20 -6.46
C GLN A 371 6.66 -30.69 -6.20
N GLU A 372 5.93 -31.54 -6.91
CA GLU A 372 5.98 -33.01 -6.74
C GLU A 372 7.18 -33.67 -7.44
N GLN A 373 8.03 -32.88 -8.12
CA GLN A 373 9.06 -33.39 -9.02
C GLN A 373 10.45 -32.90 -8.58
N THR A 374 11.47 -33.75 -8.74
CA THR A 374 12.89 -33.41 -8.51
C THR A 374 13.62 -32.98 -9.80
N SER A 375 13.02 -33.27 -10.96
CA SER A 375 13.49 -32.86 -12.28
C SER A 375 12.32 -32.29 -13.06
N LEU A 376 12.54 -31.11 -13.67
CA LEU A 376 11.49 -30.34 -14.30
C LEU A 376 11.79 -30.10 -15.78
N SER A 377 10.94 -30.61 -16.65
CA SER A 377 10.93 -30.29 -18.08
C SER A 377 9.76 -29.37 -18.40
N LEU A 378 10.06 -28.09 -18.65
CA LEU A 378 9.08 -27.09 -19.03
C LEU A 378 9.07 -26.88 -20.54
N VAL A 379 7.90 -26.61 -21.10
CA VAL A 379 7.78 -25.91 -22.38
C VAL A 379 7.28 -24.52 -22.07
N VAL A 380 8.06 -23.50 -22.41
CA VAL A 380 7.75 -22.09 -22.18
C VAL A 380 7.52 -21.36 -23.49
N LEU A 381 6.69 -20.32 -23.45
CA LEU A 381 6.38 -19.45 -24.57
C LEU A 381 7.00 -18.06 -24.33
N SER A 382 7.81 -17.58 -25.27
CA SER A 382 8.40 -16.23 -25.25
C SER A 382 7.92 -15.41 -26.44
N HIS A 383 7.60 -14.14 -26.25
CA HIS A 383 7.15 -13.26 -27.32
C HIS A 383 8.31 -12.86 -28.26
N TYR A 384 8.12 -12.83 -29.58
CA TYR A 384 9.21 -12.53 -30.55
C TYR A 384 9.78 -11.11 -30.46
N LYS A 385 9.08 -10.15 -29.82
CA LYS A 385 9.51 -8.74 -29.69
C LYS A 385 10.39 -8.42 -28.46
N GLU A 386 11.05 -9.39 -27.84
CA GLU A 386 12.10 -9.07 -26.86
C GLU A 386 13.41 -8.71 -27.59
N ARG A 387 13.53 -7.46 -28.02
CA ARG A 387 14.79 -6.74 -28.22
C ARG A 387 14.74 -5.43 -27.47
#